data_AF-A0A396TT73-F1
#
_entry.id   AF-A0A396TT73-F1
#
_cell.length_a   1.000
_cell.length_b   1.000
_cell.length_c   1.000
_cell.angle_alpha   90.00
_cell.angle_beta   90.00
_cell.angle_gamma   90.00
#
_symmetry.space_group_name_H-M   'P 1'
#
loop_
_entity.id
_entity.type
_entity.pdbx_description
1 polymer ?
#
loop_
_entity_poly.entity_id
_entity_poly.type
_entity_poly.pdbx_seq_one_letter_code
_entity_poly.pdbx_strand_id
1 'polypeptide(L)'
;MRFAHQITLVVLLVFTKQTVATEALNVFGSVECSLYNQKKNEPNWQYGYKNWWAGYLTGTGVIFEQGKSPDKMPEGQNFIISIGSYCNSNPNSNLKNAIDSYIAKQVRAGYATLPNK
;
A
#
# COMPACT_ATOMS: atom_id res chain seq x y z
N MET A 1 -20.30 -9.92 70.97
CA MET A 1 -21.32 -9.06 70.32
C MET A 1 -20.82 -7.62 70.48
N ARG A 2 -20.49 -6.78 69.49
CA ARG A 2 -20.83 -6.68 68.07
C ARG A 2 -19.72 -5.93 67.31
N PHE A 3 -19.25 -6.54 66.22
CA PHE A 3 -18.90 -6.00 64.90
C PHE A 3 -18.26 -4.60 64.79
N ALA A 4 -16.93 -4.59 64.63
CA ALA A 4 -16.21 -3.52 63.96
C ALA A 4 -16.56 -3.53 62.46
N HIS A 5 -17.20 -2.47 61.96
CA HIS A 5 -17.46 -2.28 60.53
C HIS A 5 -16.22 -1.64 59.89
N GLN A 6 -15.47 -2.41 59.12
CA GLN A 6 -14.47 -1.87 58.20
C GLN A 6 -15.16 -1.54 56.88
N ILE A 7 -15.19 -0.26 56.51
CA ILE A 7 -15.66 0.21 55.21
C ILE A 7 -14.49 0.09 54.25
N THR A 8 -14.46 -0.97 53.44
CA THR A 8 -13.49 -1.14 52.37
C THR A 8 -13.93 -0.30 51.17
N LEU A 9 -13.26 0.83 50.95
CA LEU A 9 -13.44 1.67 49.78
C LEU A 9 -12.77 0.98 48.58
N VAL A 10 -13.55 0.36 47.69
CA VAL A 10 -13.04 -0.23 46.44
C VAL A 10 -12.98 0.88 45.40
N VAL A 11 -11.79 1.46 45.23
CA VAL A 11 -11.50 2.39 44.12
C VAL A 11 -11.36 1.57 42.84
N LEU A 12 -12.38 1.60 41.97
CA LEU A 12 -12.30 1.06 40.63
C LEU A 12 -11.39 1.96 39.77
N LEU A 13 -10.16 1.53 39.54
CA LEU A 13 -9.29 2.12 38.52
C LEU A 13 -9.79 1.68 37.13
N VAL A 14 -10.53 2.56 36.47
CA VAL A 14 -10.82 2.43 35.04
C VAL A 14 -9.53 2.75 34.30
N PHE A 15 -8.74 1.72 33.99
CA PHE A 15 -7.66 1.84 33.01
C PHE A 15 -8.32 1.98 31.63
N THR A 16 -8.58 3.21 31.20
CA THR A 16 -8.79 3.49 29.78
C THR A 16 -7.46 3.19 29.09
N LYS A 17 -7.35 1.99 28.50
CA LYS A 17 -6.31 1.74 27.51
C LYS A 17 -6.58 2.72 26.37
N GLN A 18 -5.89 3.85 26.36
CA GLN A 18 -5.72 4.63 25.15
C GLN A 18 -5.06 3.69 24.14
N THR A 19 -5.88 3.11 23.27
CA THR A 19 -5.38 2.58 22.01
C THR A 19 -4.88 3.80 21.26
N VAL A 20 -3.59 4.09 21.43
CA VAL A 20 -2.88 4.93 20.49
C VAL A 20 -2.95 4.13 19.19
N ALA A 21 -3.92 4.49 18.35
CA ALA A 21 -3.86 4.16 16.94
C ALA A 21 -2.62 4.90 16.45
N THR A 22 -1.46 4.23 16.55
CA THR A 22 -0.34 4.54 15.70
C THR A 22 -0.87 4.21 14.31
N GLU A 23 -1.49 5.20 13.67
CA GLU A 23 -1.58 5.23 12.22
C GLU A 23 -0.13 5.22 11.75
N ALA A 24 0.43 4.02 11.65
CA ALA A 24 1.63 3.82 10.88
C ALA A 24 1.29 4.45 9.54
N LEU A 25 1.98 5.53 9.21
CA LEU A 25 2.04 6.09 7.87
C LEU A 25 2.53 4.95 6.97
N ASN A 26 1.60 4.07 6.60
CA ASN A 26 1.84 2.99 5.68
C ASN A 26 2.04 3.70 4.34
N VAL A 27 3.29 4.00 4.05
CA VAL A 27 3.71 4.39 2.71
C VAL A 27 3.17 3.29 1.81
N PHE A 28 2.23 3.62 0.92
CA PHE A 28 1.47 2.61 0.14
C PHE A 28 2.38 1.60 -0.58
N GLY A 29 3.64 1.95 -0.86
CA GLY A 29 4.63 1.03 -1.41
C GLY A 29 4.99 -0.16 -0.54
N SER A 30 4.90 0.00 0.79
CA SER A 30 5.15 -1.07 1.76
C SER A 30 3.91 -1.93 2.02
N VAL A 31 2.75 -1.59 1.43
CA VAL A 31 1.54 -2.41 1.55
C VAL A 31 1.82 -3.78 0.98
N GLU A 32 1.57 -4.80 1.81
CA GLU A 32 1.70 -6.19 1.42
C GLU A 32 0.76 -6.52 0.25
N CYS A 33 1.22 -7.35 -0.67
CA CYS A 33 0.47 -7.72 -1.87
C CYS A 33 -0.87 -8.42 -1.54
N SER A 34 -0.93 -9.19 -0.44
CA SER A 34 -2.17 -9.76 0.08
C SER A 34 -3.21 -8.67 0.42
N LEU A 35 -2.79 -7.63 1.16
CA LEU A 35 -3.63 -6.50 1.53
C LEU A 35 -4.02 -5.65 0.32
N TYR A 36 -3.09 -5.41 -0.60
CA TYR A 36 -3.39 -4.74 -1.87
C TYR A 36 -4.53 -5.46 -2.61
N ASN A 37 -4.45 -6.78 -2.75
CA ASN A 37 -5.46 -7.56 -3.46
C ASN A 37 -6.83 -7.53 -2.79
N GLN A 38 -6.88 -7.45 -1.47
CA GLN A 38 -8.14 -7.28 -0.72
C GLN A 38 -8.72 -5.88 -0.91
N LYS A 39 -7.88 -4.85 -0.97
CA LYS A 39 -8.28 -3.44 -0.90
C LYS A 39 -8.37 -2.71 -2.25
N LYS A 40 -7.82 -3.26 -3.33
CA LYS A 40 -7.72 -2.61 -4.66
C LYS A 40 -9.04 -2.17 -5.29
N ASN A 41 -10.17 -2.67 -4.81
CA ASN A 41 -11.51 -2.29 -5.28
C ASN A 41 -12.24 -1.33 -4.32
N GLU A 42 -11.65 -1.02 -3.15
CA GLU A 42 -12.23 -0.05 -2.21
C GLU A 42 -11.92 1.38 -2.69
N PRO A 43 -12.92 2.28 -2.86
CA PRO A 43 -12.71 3.59 -3.47
C PRO A 43 -11.61 4.45 -2.83
N ASN A 44 -11.56 4.48 -1.48
CA ASN A 44 -10.56 5.26 -0.75
C ASN A 44 -9.14 4.74 -0.98
N TRP A 45 -9.00 3.41 -1.06
CA TRP A 45 -7.72 2.77 -1.33
C TRP A 45 -7.28 2.95 -2.78
N GLN A 46 -8.20 2.90 -3.74
CA GLN A 46 -7.91 3.17 -5.15
C GLN A 46 -7.28 4.55 -5.36
N TYR A 47 -7.85 5.58 -4.73
CA TYR A 47 -7.29 6.93 -4.80
C TYR A 47 -5.87 6.99 -4.21
N GLY A 48 -5.68 6.38 -3.04
CA GLY A 48 -4.38 6.31 -2.37
C GLY A 48 -3.31 5.58 -3.21
N TYR A 49 -3.63 4.38 -3.72
CA TYR A 49 -2.73 3.62 -4.59
C TYR A 49 -2.39 4.38 -5.87
N LYS A 50 -3.39 5.01 -6.51
CA LYS A 50 -3.19 5.77 -7.74
C LYS A 50 -2.22 6.93 -7.54
N ASN A 51 -2.44 7.74 -6.53
CA ASN A 51 -1.58 8.88 -6.26
C ASN A 51 -0.18 8.43 -5.86
N TRP A 52 -0.09 7.37 -5.05
CA TRP A 52 1.20 6.86 -4.61
C TRP A 52 2.04 6.32 -5.77
N TRP A 53 1.50 5.44 -6.63
CA TRP A 53 2.30 4.94 -7.76
C TRP A 53 2.64 6.03 -8.77
N ALA A 54 1.80 7.05 -8.94
CA ALA A 54 2.06 8.13 -9.89
C ALA A 54 3.26 8.96 -9.42
N GLY A 55 3.27 9.28 -8.13
CA GLY A 55 4.43 9.89 -7.46
C GLY A 55 5.66 8.98 -7.51
N TYR A 56 5.49 7.67 -7.29
CA TYR A 56 6.58 6.71 -7.35
C TYR A 56 7.22 6.63 -8.75
N LEU A 57 6.42 6.46 -9.81
CA LEU A 57 6.90 6.44 -11.20
C LEU A 57 7.69 7.72 -11.53
N THR A 58 7.15 8.88 -11.16
CA THR A 58 7.84 10.16 -11.31
C THR A 58 9.18 10.17 -10.55
N GLY A 59 9.18 9.72 -9.29
CA GLY A 59 10.37 9.66 -8.44
C GLY A 59 11.44 8.69 -8.92
N THR A 60 11.06 7.60 -9.60
CA THR A 60 12.03 6.69 -10.25
C THR A 60 12.70 7.28 -11.48
N GLY A 61 12.11 8.34 -12.06
CA GLY A 61 12.56 8.94 -13.32
C GLY A 61 12.38 8.04 -14.54
N VAL A 62 11.56 6.98 -14.44
CA VAL A 62 11.25 6.13 -15.60
C VAL A 62 10.58 6.95 -16.70
N ILE A 63 11.08 6.80 -17.93
CA ILE A 63 10.52 7.44 -19.11
C ILE A 63 9.91 6.35 -19.97
N PHE A 64 8.61 6.44 -20.24
CA PHE A 64 7.92 5.54 -21.16
C PHE A 64 7.96 6.12 -22.57
N GLU A 65 7.96 5.24 -23.58
CA GLU A 65 7.72 5.65 -24.96
C GLU A 65 6.37 6.38 -25.10
N GLN A 66 6.25 7.19 -26.15
CA GLN A 66 5.01 7.94 -26.40
C GLN A 66 3.82 6.98 -26.49
N GLY A 67 2.80 7.24 -25.67
CA GLY A 67 1.61 6.40 -25.61
C GLY A 67 1.76 5.11 -24.82
N LYS A 68 2.95 4.77 -24.28
CA LYS A 68 3.20 3.53 -23.52
C LYS A 68 3.13 3.70 -22.00
N SER A 69 2.94 4.92 -21.52
CA SER A 69 2.90 5.24 -20.09
C SER A 69 1.58 4.82 -19.43
N PRO A 70 1.60 4.37 -18.16
CA PRO A 70 0.39 4.02 -17.41
C PRO A 70 -0.67 5.13 -17.24
N ASP A 71 -0.36 6.40 -17.56
CA ASP A 71 -1.37 7.48 -17.60
C ASP A 71 -2.22 7.46 -18.88
N LYS A 72 -1.84 6.66 -19.88
CA LYS A 72 -2.58 6.49 -21.13
C LYS A 72 -3.47 5.25 -21.09
N MET A 73 -4.53 5.27 -21.88
CA MET A 73 -5.37 4.09 -22.12
C MET A 73 -4.97 3.48 -23.46
N PRO A 74 -4.83 2.14 -23.55
CA PRO A 74 -5.19 1.12 -22.55
C PRO A 74 -4.10 0.78 -21.49
N GLU A 75 -2.96 1.45 -21.51
CA GLU A 75 -1.76 1.13 -20.73
C GLU A 75 -2.00 1.14 -19.22
N GLY A 76 -2.82 2.07 -18.73
CA GLY A 76 -3.23 2.14 -17.33
C GLY A 76 -3.94 0.86 -16.88
N GLN A 77 -4.81 0.29 -17.71
CA GLN A 77 -5.47 -0.98 -17.39
C GLN A 77 -4.47 -2.15 -17.36
N ASN A 78 -3.56 -2.19 -18.34
CA ASN A 78 -2.49 -3.20 -18.39
C ASN A 78 -1.56 -3.11 -17.18
N PHE A 79 -1.30 -1.89 -16.69
CA PHE A 79 -0.56 -1.63 -15.48
C PHE A 79 -1.27 -2.22 -14.26
N ILE A 80 -2.55 -1.88 -14.02
CA ILE A 80 -3.34 -2.44 -12.90
C ILE A 80 -3.36 -3.98 -12.93
N ILE A 81 -3.62 -4.56 -14.10
CA ILE A 81 -3.66 -6.01 -14.29
C ILE A 81 -2.30 -6.63 -13.94
N SER A 82 -1.20 -6.01 -14.38
CA SER A 82 0.16 -6.48 -14.10
C SER A 82 0.48 -6.45 -12.60
N ILE A 83 0.10 -5.38 -11.90
CA ILE A 83 0.27 -5.27 -10.44
C ILE A 83 -0.55 -6.34 -9.72
N GLY A 84 -1.83 -6.49 -10.08
CA GLY A 84 -2.70 -7.51 -9.50
C GLY A 84 -2.20 -8.94 -9.74
N SER A 85 -1.72 -9.22 -10.95
CA SER A 85 -1.12 -10.53 -11.29
C SER A 85 0.14 -10.80 -10.47
N TYR A 86 1.05 -9.83 -10.37
CA TYR A 86 2.24 -9.97 -9.53
C TYR A 86 1.88 -10.26 -8.07
N CYS A 87 0.94 -9.49 -7.50
CA CYS A 87 0.55 -9.65 -6.11
C CYS A 87 -0.22 -10.94 -5.83
N ASN A 88 -0.96 -11.48 -6.81
CA ASN A 88 -1.58 -12.80 -6.68
C ASN A 88 -0.52 -13.91 -6.57
N SER A 89 0.58 -13.83 -7.32
CA SER A 89 1.65 -14.82 -7.28
C SER A 89 2.63 -14.62 -6.12
N ASN A 90 2.68 -13.43 -5.53
CA ASN A 90 3.66 -13.05 -4.50
C ASN A 90 2.95 -12.38 -3.31
N PRO A 91 2.08 -13.10 -2.57
CA PRO A 91 1.23 -12.50 -1.55
C PRO A 91 2.02 -11.79 -0.44
N ASN A 92 3.19 -12.31 -0.08
CA ASN A 92 4.05 -11.77 0.98
C ASN A 92 5.05 -10.69 0.49
N SER A 93 4.98 -10.31 -0.80
CA SER A 93 5.74 -9.17 -1.34
C SER A 93 4.99 -7.86 -1.06
N ASN A 94 5.41 -6.75 -1.67
CA ASN A 94 4.77 -5.45 -1.50
C ASN A 94 4.48 -4.74 -2.83
N LEU A 95 3.66 -3.70 -2.75
CA LEU A 95 3.22 -2.92 -3.91
C LEU A 95 4.40 -2.29 -4.68
N LYS A 96 5.42 -1.80 -3.98
CA LYS A 96 6.63 -1.25 -4.62
C LYS A 96 7.29 -2.28 -5.53
N ASN A 97 7.52 -3.49 -5.02
CA ASN A 97 8.13 -4.58 -5.79
C ASN A 97 7.28 -4.98 -7.00
N ALA A 98 5.96 -4.92 -6.88
CA ALA A 98 5.05 -5.18 -8.00
C ALA A 98 5.24 -4.16 -9.13
N ILE A 99 5.35 -2.87 -8.79
CA ILE A 99 5.59 -1.80 -9.75
C ILE A 99 7.00 -1.90 -10.35
N ASP A 100 8.02 -2.18 -9.54
CA ASP A 100 9.38 -2.39 -10.01
C ASP A 100 9.45 -3.56 -11.01
N SER A 101 8.70 -4.63 -10.76
CA SER A 101 8.56 -5.75 -11.69
C SER A 101 7.91 -5.33 -13.01
N TYR A 102 6.88 -4.47 -12.97
CA TYR A 102 6.27 -3.91 -14.16
C TYR A 102 7.26 -3.04 -14.95
N ILE A 103 7.93 -2.09 -14.29
CA ILE A 103 8.92 -1.21 -14.94
C ILE A 103 10.00 -2.06 -15.61
N ALA A 104 10.55 -3.06 -14.91
CA ALA A 104 11.56 -3.95 -15.46
C ALA A 104 11.05 -4.76 -16.68
N LYS A 105 9.74 -5.07 -16.76
CA LYS A 105 9.15 -5.68 -17.96
C LYS A 105 9.07 -4.68 -19.11
N GLN A 106 8.63 -3.45 -18.86
CA GLN A 106 8.54 -2.40 -19.88
C GLN A 106 9.92 -2.04 -20.45
N VAL A 107 10.94 -1.94 -19.60
CA VAL A 107 12.33 -1.71 -20.02
C VAL A 107 12.85 -2.85 -20.89
N ARG A 108 12.62 -4.11 -20.50
CA ARG A 108 13.03 -5.28 -21.30
C ARG A 108 12.29 -5.36 -22.64
N ALA A 109 11.07 -4.86 -22.72
CA ALA A 109 10.29 -4.81 -23.94
C ALA A 109 10.62 -3.61 -24.84
N GLY A 110 11.49 -2.70 -24.39
CA GLY A 110 11.82 -1.46 -25.12
C GLY A 110 10.84 -0.32 -24.92
N TYR A 111 9.77 -0.49 -24.14
CA TYR A 111 8.72 0.51 -23.95
C TYR A 111 9.02 1.56 -22.86
N ALA A 112 10.13 1.39 -22.14
CA ALA A 112 10.56 2.33 -21.11
C ALA A 112 12.09 2.35 -20.96
N THR A 113 12.62 3.46 -20.44
CA THR A 113 14.01 3.62 -20.04
C THR A 113 14.11 4.14 -18.61
N LEU A 114 15.26 3.88 -17.97
CA LEU A 114 15.59 4.39 -16.65
C LEU A 114 16.71 5.42 -16.77
N PRO A 115 16.76 6.45 -15.90
CA PRO A 115 17.63 7.61 -16.09
C PRO A 115 19.13 7.33 -16.00
N ASN A 116 19.54 6.13 -15.55
CA ASN A 116 20.95 5.74 -15.36
C ASN A 116 21.27 4.34 -15.95
N LYS A 117 20.65 3.94 -17.06
CA LYS A 117 20.97 2.68 -17.76
C LYS A 117 21.24 2.90 -19.23
#